data_AF-A0A0A2BI28-F1
#
_entry.id   AF-A0A0A2BI28-F1
#
_cell.length_a   1.000
_cell.length_b   1.000
_cell.length_c   1.000
_cell.angle_alpha   90.00
_cell.angle_beta   90.00
_cell.angle_gamma   90.00
#
_symmetry.space_group_name_H-M   'P 1'
#
loop_
_entity.id
_entity.type
_entity.pdbx_description
1 polymer ?
#
loop_
_entity_poly.entity_id
_entity_poly.type
_entity_poly.pdbx_seq_one_letter_code
_entity_poly.pdbx_strand_id
1 'polypeptide(L)'
;MNDYMNRFKQVFLIPLVVFALVIFASSASAYEKEQLVDCIASAKENIAIKGVSENSIENYCDCALELIVDKNKNVQESGYECAVKSFE
;
A
#
# COMPACT_ATOMS: atom_id res chain seq x y z
N MET A 1 -17.30 24.98 -40.06
CA MET A 1 -17.02 25.45 -38.67
C MET A 1 -17.31 24.39 -37.61
N ASN A 2 -18.41 23.61 -37.72
CA ASN A 2 -18.76 22.56 -36.75
C ASN A 2 -17.75 21.40 -36.64
N ASP A 3 -17.12 20.99 -37.75
CA ASP A 3 -16.16 19.86 -37.76
C ASP A 3 -14.85 20.20 -37.02
N TYR A 4 -14.34 21.42 -37.20
CA TYR A 4 -13.10 21.89 -36.57
C TYR A 4 -13.22 21.99 -35.04
N MET A 5 -14.37 22.46 -34.55
CA MET A 5 -14.65 22.50 -33.10
C MET A 5 -14.76 21.10 -32.48
N ASN A 6 -15.27 20.11 -33.21
CA ASN A 6 -15.33 18.72 -32.74
C ASN A 6 -13.96 18.05 -32.69
N ARG A 7 -13.08 18.32 -33.66
CA ARG A 7 -11.70 17.84 -33.63
C ARG A 7 -10.88 18.48 -32.51
N PHE A 8 -11.04 19.78 -32.28
CA PHE A 8 -10.38 20.47 -31.16
C PHE A 8 -10.86 19.96 -29.80
N LYS A 9 -12.18 19.70 -29.67
CA LYS A 9 -12.77 19.04 -28.50
C LYS A 9 -12.22 17.63 -28.30
N GLN A 10 -12.11 16.80 -29.32
CA GLN A 10 -11.52 15.45 -29.20
C GLN A 10 -10.05 15.48 -28.80
N VAL A 11 -9.25 16.38 -29.38
CA VAL A 11 -7.81 16.49 -29.08
C VAL A 11 -7.55 16.96 -27.64
N PHE A 12 -8.45 17.75 -27.04
CA PHE A 12 -8.30 18.25 -25.67
C PHE A 12 -9.05 17.45 -24.61
N LEU A 13 -10.25 16.93 -24.90
CA LEU A 13 -11.08 16.22 -23.92
C LEU A 13 -10.62 14.77 -23.71
N ILE A 14 -10.14 14.09 -24.75
CA ILE A 14 -9.67 12.70 -24.63
C ILE A 14 -8.48 12.57 -23.66
N PRO A 15 -7.39 13.37 -23.78
CA PRO A 15 -6.27 13.26 -22.84
C PRO A 15 -6.66 13.70 -21.42
N LEU A 16 -7.59 14.66 -21.26
CA LEU A 16 -8.10 15.08 -19.96
C LEU A 16 -8.87 13.95 -19.25
N VAL A 17 -9.70 13.22 -19.99
CA VAL A 17 -10.46 12.07 -19.45
C VAL A 17 -9.52 10.92 -19.11
N VAL A 18 -8.51 10.64 -19.94
CA VAL A 18 -7.50 9.61 -19.64
C VAL A 18 -6.71 9.97 -18.38
N PHE A 19 -6.27 11.23 -18.24
CA PHE A 19 -5.56 11.70 -17.05
C PHE A 19 -6.42 11.59 -15.78
N ALA A 20 -7.73 11.89 -15.89
CA ALA A 20 -8.67 11.75 -14.79
C ALA A 20 -8.90 10.29 -14.35
N LEU A 21 -8.66 9.29 -15.21
CA LEU A 21 -8.78 7.88 -14.84
C LEU A 21 -7.56 7.37 -14.06
N VAL A 22 -6.37 7.94 -14.25
CA VAL A 22 -5.13 7.51 -13.57
C VAL A 22 -5.10 7.92 -12.10
N ILE A 23 -5.74 9.05 -11.74
CA ILE A 23 -5.80 9.53 -10.35
C ILE A 23 -6.68 8.68 -9.42
N PHE A 24 -7.54 7.81 -9.95
CA PHE A 24 -8.35 6.87 -9.15
C PHE A 24 -7.78 5.46 -9.10
N ALA A 25 -6.57 5.24 -9.62
CA ALA A 25 -5.86 3.99 -9.38
C ALA A 25 -5.45 3.95 -7.90
N SER A 26 -6.35 3.43 -7.06
CA SER A 26 -6.05 3.07 -5.68
C SER A 26 -4.79 2.20 -5.68
N SER A 27 -3.83 2.50 -4.81
CA SER A 27 -2.70 1.62 -4.55
C SER A 27 -3.22 0.22 -4.23
N ALA A 28 -2.97 -0.74 -5.12
CA ALA A 28 -3.15 -2.14 -4.79
C ALA A 28 -2.10 -2.48 -3.71
N SER A 29 -2.53 -3.09 -2.60
CA SER A 29 -1.60 -3.60 -1.61
C SER A 29 -0.79 -4.72 -2.25
N ALA A 30 0.52 -4.73 -2.00
CA ALA A 30 1.45 -5.74 -2.50
C ALA A 30 1.03 -7.18 -2.10
N TYR A 31 0.38 -7.29 -0.94
CA TYR A 31 0.01 -8.54 -0.28
C TYR A 31 -1.51 -8.74 -0.22
N GLU A 32 -1.90 -10.01 -0.10
CA GLU A 32 -3.28 -10.41 0.16
C GLU A 32 -3.69 -10.06 1.60
N LYS A 33 -4.96 -9.75 1.81
CA LYS A 33 -5.48 -9.38 3.15
C LYS A 33 -5.27 -10.49 4.19
N GLU A 34 -5.30 -11.75 3.77
CA GLU A 34 -5.04 -12.91 4.64
C GLU A 34 -3.63 -12.87 5.24
N GLN A 35 -2.63 -12.44 4.46
CA GLN A 35 -1.24 -12.33 4.93
C GLN A 35 -1.09 -11.28 6.03
N LEU A 36 -1.83 -10.17 5.95
CA LEU A 36 -1.87 -9.15 7.00
C LEU A 36 -2.47 -9.70 8.29
N VAL A 37 -3.58 -10.42 8.19
CA VAL A 37 -4.25 -11.05 9.34
C VAL A 37 -3.34 -12.07 10.01
N ASP A 38 -2.69 -12.92 9.22
CA ASP A 38 -1.75 -13.94 9.70
C ASP A 38 -0.53 -13.32 10.39
N CYS A 39 -0.01 -12.22 9.84
CA CYS A 39 1.08 -11.48 10.47
C CYS A 39 0.64 -10.91 11.83
N ILE A 40 -0.54 -10.27 11.91
CA ILE A 40 -1.04 -9.69 13.16
C ILE A 40 -1.27 -10.78 14.20
N ALA A 41 -1.84 -11.92 13.81
CA ALA A 41 -2.04 -13.06 14.69
C ALA A 41 -0.70 -13.57 15.24
N SER A 42 0.27 -13.81 14.36
CA SER A 42 1.62 -14.28 14.73
C SER A 42 2.36 -13.28 15.61
N ALA A 43 2.23 -11.97 15.33
CA ALA A 43 2.84 -10.92 16.13
C ALA A 43 2.27 -10.95 17.56
N LYS A 44 0.94 -11.01 17.71
CA LYS A 44 0.25 -11.01 19.02
C LYS A 44 0.65 -12.19 19.93
N GLU A 45 1.12 -13.30 19.37
CA GLU A 45 1.65 -14.43 20.14
C GLU A 45 3.01 -14.13 20.78
N ASN A 46 3.72 -13.10 20.31
CA ASN A 46 5.02 -12.74 20.83
C ASN A 46 4.90 -11.95 22.14
N ILE A 47 5.45 -12.52 23.22
CA ILE A 47 5.46 -11.91 24.56
C ILE A 47 6.15 -10.54 24.57
N ALA A 48 7.12 -10.31 23.68
CA ALA A 48 7.89 -9.07 23.61
C ALA A 48 7.04 -7.84 23.23
N ILE A 49 5.92 -8.05 22.54
CA ILE A 49 5.01 -6.96 22.14
C ILE A 49 3.76 -6.87 23.02
N LYS A 50 3.78 -7.52 24.19
CA LYS A 50 2.69 -7.42 25.16
C LYS A 50 2.52 -5.97 25.62
N GLY A 51 1.32 -5.42 25.45
CA GLY A 51 0.99 -4.04 25.81
C GLY A 51 1.18 -3.03 24.67
N VAL A 52 1.67 -3.46 23.52
CA VAL A 52 1.67 -2.67 22.29
C VAL A 52 0.25 -2.57 21.74
N SER A 53 -0.11 -1.40 21.22
CA SER A 53 -1.44 -1.17 20.65
C SER A 53 -1.68 -2.02 19.40
N GLU A 54 -2.93 -2.42 19.16
CA GLU A 54 -3.29 -3.18 17.96
C GLU A 54 -2.96 -2.42 16.67
N ASN A 55 -3.15 -1.09 16.66
CA ASN A 55 -2.81 -0.23 15.54
C ASN A 55 -1.29 -0.20 15.25
N SER A 56 -0.46 -0.24 16.29
CA SER A 56 1.00 -0.34 16.12
C SER A 56 1.41 -1.69 15.51
N ILE A 57 0.74 -2.78 15.91
CA ILE A 57 0.99 -4.13 15.37
C ILE A 57 0.52 -4.21 13.91
N GLU A 58 -0.63 -3.62 13.59
CA GLU A 58 -1.15 -3.53 12.23
C GLU A 58 -0.18 -2.74 11.34
N ASN A 59 0.26 -1.54 11.76
CA ASN A 59 1.24 -0.74 11.03
C ASN A 59 2.57 -1.47 10.82
N TYR A 60 3.03 -2.23 11.81
CA TYR A 60 4.23 -3.05 11.69
C TYR A 60 4.07 -4.11 10.59
N CYS A 61 2.97 -4.85 10.61
CA CYS A 61 2.70 -5.91 9.64
C CYS A 61 2.48 -5.38 8.22
N ASP A 62 1.76 -4.27 8.11
CA ASP A 62 1.50 -3.55 6.85
C ASP A 62 2.84 -3.14 6.21
N CYS A 63 3.69 -2.45 6.97
CA CYS A 63 5.03 -2.06 6.54
C CYS A 63 5.90 -3.26 6.16
N ALA A 64 5.93 -4.32 6.99
CA ALA A 64 6.80 -5.46 6.76
C ALA A 64 6.41 -6.22 5.49
N LEU A 65 5.10 -6.44 5.28
CA LEU A 65 4.59 -7.13 4.09
C LEU A 65 4.79 -6.30 2.82
N GLU A 66 4.63 -4.96 2.87
CA GLU A 66 4.96 -4.09 1.75
C GLU A 66 6.44 -4.23 1.36
N LEU A 67 7.36 -4.16 2.33
CA LEU A 67 8.79 -4.28 2.05
C LEU A 67 9.18 -5.66 1.51
N ILE A 68 8.57 -6.73 2.03
CA ILE A 68 8.84 -8.10 1.58
C ILE A 68 8.30 -8.30 0.16
N VAL A 69 7.06 -7.90 -0.11
CA VAL A 69 6.40 -8.25 -1.38
C VAL A 69 6.71 -7.27 -2.50
N ASP A 70 6.65 -5.95 -2.24
CA ASP A 70 6.92 -4.96 -3.29
C ASP A 70 8.42 -4.73 -3.52
N LYS A 71 9.23 -4.78 -2.46
CA LYS A 71 10.66 -4.44 -2.55
C LYS A 71 11.58 -5.66 -2.50
N ASN A 72 11.02 -6.86 -2.41
CA ASN A 72 11.75 -8.13 -2.32
C ASN A 72 12.84 -8.10 -1.24
N LYS A 73 12.60 -7.34 -0.15
CA LYS A 73 13.53 -7.27 0.98
C LYS A 73 13.47 -8.54 1.81
N ASN A 74 14.57 -8.87 2.47
CA ASN A 74 14.61 -10.00 3.37
C ASN A 74 13.69 -9.78 4.58
N VAL A 75 12.98 -10.83 5.01
CA VAL A 75 12.06 -10.81 6.16
C VAL A 75 12.67 -10.18 7.41
N GLN A 76 13.94 -10.47 7.70
CA GLN A 76 14.63 -9.94 8.87
C GLN A 76 14.89 -8.44 8.77
N GLU A 77 15.32 -7.97 7.59
CA GLU A 77 15.56 -6.54 7.36
C GLU A 77 14.24 -5.76 7.40
N SER A 78 13.21 -6.27 6.72
CA SER A 78 11.87 -5.67 6.71
C SER A 78 11.27 -5.62 8.11
N GLY A 79 11.36 -6.72 8.86
CA GLY A 79 10.89 -6.79 10.24
C GLY A 79 11.63 -5.80 11.15
N TYR A 80 12.95 -5.70 11.05
CA TYR A 80 13.71 -4.74 11.83
C TYR A 80 13.33 -3.29 11.50
N GLU A 81 13.33 -2.93 10.21
CA GLU A 81 13.03 -1.57 9.76
C GLU A 81 11.63 -1.12 10.20
N CYS A 82 10.64 -2.00 10.11
CA CYS A 82 9.27 -1.68 10.50
C CYS A 82 9.06 -1.72 12.01
N ALA A 83 9.75 -2.60 12.75
CA ALA A 83 9.68 -2.61 14.22
C ALA A 83 10.17 -1.30 14.83
N VAL A 84 11.28 -0.77 14.31
CA VAL A 84 11.83 0.54 14.69
C VAL A 84 10.79 1.64 14.45
N LYS A 85 10.12 1.66 13.30
CA LYS A 85 9.11 2.69 12.98
C LYS A 85 7.82 2.59 13.78
N SER A 86 7.41 1.38 14.16
CA SER A 86 6.08 1.11 14.72
C SER A 86 6.04 0.95 16.23
N PHE A 87 7.17 0.64 16.87
CA PHE A 87 7.27 0.34 18.29
C PHE A 87 8.25 1.21 19.09
N GLU A 88 9.01 2.10 18.44
CA GLU A 88 9.77 3.16 19.15
C GLU A 88 8.88 4.30 19.66
#